data_AF-A0A920T2V8-F1
#
_entry.id   AF-A0A920T2V8-F1
#
_cell.length_a   1.000
_cell.length_b   1.000
_cell.length_c   1.000
_cell.angle_alpha   90.00
_cell.angle_beta   90.00
_cell.angle_gamma   90.00
#
_symmetry.space_group_name_H-M   'P 1'
#
loop_
_entity.id
_entity.type
_entity.pdbx_description
1 polymer ?
#
loop_
_entity_poly.entity_id
_entity_poly.type
_entity_poly.pdbx_seq_one_letter_code
_entity_poly.pdbx_strand_id
1 'polypeptide(L)' 'MTSLNYFWIYENQFAGELPCNICEMDLDWDNTTLVKISENQFCPPYPDCIMDNIDSQDTSNCASIPQRSSIYGVIVI' A
#
# COMPACT_ATOMS: atom_id res chain seq x y z
N MET A 1 -9.60 0.66 23.47
CA MET A 1 -9.41 0.56 22.01
C MET A 1 -8.72 1.82 21.55
N THR A 2 -7.59 1.71 20.86
CA THR A 2 -6.89 2.82 20.23
C THR A 2 -7.22 2.78 18.75
N SER A 3 -8.22 3.55 18.32
CA SER A 3 -8.56 3.68 16.90
C SER A 3 -7.67 4.74 16.26
N LEU A 4 -7.16 4.44 15.07
CA LEU A 4 -6.52 5.43 14.23
C LEU A 4 -7.63 6.27 13.59
N ASN A 5 -7.53 7.60 13.63
CA ASN A 5 -8.51 8.50 13.00
C ASN A 5 -7.98 9.15 11.72
N TYR A 6 -6.66 9.22 11.58
CA TYR A 6 -5.97 9.83 10.44
C TYR A 6 -4.80 8.94 10.05
N PHE A 7 -4.64 8.70 8.75
CA PHE A 7 -3.53 7.97 8.17
C PHE A 7 -2.88 8.80 7.09
N TRP A 8 -1.91 9.63 7.49
CA TRP A 8 -1.18 10.53 6.60
C TRP A 8 0.27 10.11 6.53
N ILE A 9 0.64 9.54 5.39
CA ILE A 9 2.01 9.17 5.06
C ILE A 9 2.45 9.80 3.73
N TYR A 10 1.69 10.76 3.21
CA TYR A 10 1.97 11.45 1.95
C TYR A 10 3.30 12.19 1.95
N GLU A 11 3.88 12.43 0.77
CA GLU A 11 5.17 13.14 0.60
C GLU A 11 6.31 12.50 1.40
N ASN A 12 6.50 11.20 1.21
CA ASN A 12 7.56 10.43 1.87
C ASN A 12 8.32 9.57 0.85
N GLN A 13 9.23 8.75 1.37
CA GLN A 13 10.06 7.83 0.58
C GLN A 13 9.73 6.37 0.91
N PHE A 14 8.49 6.07 1.33
CA PHE A 14 8.08 4.70 1.57
C PHE A 14 8.03 3.94 0.26
N ALA A 15 8.68 2.78 0.22
CA ALA A 15 8.84 1.98 -0.99
C ALA A 15 8.43 0.54 -0.74
N GLY A 16 8.15 -0.18 -1.83
CA GLY A 16 7.79 -1.59 -1.78
C GLY A 16 6.31 -1.84 -2.01
N GLU A 17 5.85 -3.03 -1.62
CA GLU A 17 4.44 -3.42 -1.70
C GLU A 17 3.67 -2.89 -0.49
N LEU A 18 2.48 -2.33 -0.71
CA LEU A 18 1.57 -1.99 0.38
C LEU A 18 0.83 -3.27 0.82
N PRO A 19 0.90 -3.67 2.10
CA PRO A 19 0.39 -4.97 2.51
C PRO A 19 -1.15 -4.99 2.55
N CYS A 20 -1.76 -6.09 2.08
CA CYS A 20 -3.22 -6.21 1.98
C CYS A 20 -3.96 -6.13 3.33
N ASN A 21 -3.29 -6.49 4.44
CA ASN A 21 -3.89 -6.41 5.78
C ASN A 21 -4.09 -4.97 6.27
N ILE A 22 -3.60 -3.96 5.54
CA ILE A 22 -3.91 -2.57 5.84
C ILE A 22 -5.43 -2.31 5.82
N CYS A 23 -6.18 -3.05 4.98
CA CYS A 23 -7.64 -2.98 4.92
C CYS A 23 -8.35 -3.47 6.19
N GLU A 24 -7.65 -4.12 7.14
CA GLU A 24 -8.23 -4.52 8.43
C GLU A 24 -8.34 -3.35 9.42
N MET A 25 -7.75 -2.19 9.10
CA MET A 25 -7.87 -0.99 9.91
C MET A 25 -9.25 -0.35 9.71
N ASP A 26 -9.88 0.03 10.82
CA ASP A 26 -11.16 0.74 10.86
C ASP A 26 -10.97 2.22 10.47
N LEU A 27 -10.73 2.44 9.18
CA LEU A 27 -10.56 3.74 8.54
C LEU A 27 -11.52 3.85 7.35
N ASP A 28 -12.01 5.07 7.13
CA ASP A 28 -12.70 5.44 5.91
C ASP A 28 -11.66 5.64 4.80
N TRP A 29 -11.33 4.54 4.11
CA TRP A 29 -10.28 4.49 3.09
C TRP A 29 -10.59 5.28 1.83
N ASP A 30 -11.84 5.70 1.62
CA ASP A 30 -12.28 6.54 0.51
C ASP A 30 -12.22 8.04 0.88
N ASN A 31 -11.99 8.36 2.16
CA ASN A 31 -11.92 9.73 2.62
C ASN A 31 -10.52 10.34 2.49
N THR A 32 -10.32 11.07 1.40
CA THR A 32 -9.08 11.81 1.08
C THR A 32 -8.67 12.85 2.13
N THR A 33 -9.55 13.22 3.06
CA THR A 33 -9.20 14.10 4.20
C THR A 33 -8.57 13.30 5.35
N LEU A 34 -9.01 12.06 5.57
CA LEU A 34 -8.53 11.19 6.65
C LEU A 34 -7.35 10.33 6.23
N VAL A 35 -7.30 9.95 4.95
CA VAL A 35 -6.28 9.07 4.37
C VAL A 35 -5.51 9.82 3.29
N LYS A 36 -4.18 9.87 3.44
CA LYS A 36 -3.26 10.47 2.46
C LYS A 36 -2.02 9.61 2.31
N ILE A 37 -1.88 8.96 1.16
CA ILE A 37 -0.83 7.96 0.87
C ILE A 37 0.07 8.37 -0.31
N SER A 38 -0.37 9.35 -1.09
CA SER A 38 0.26 9.83 -2.32
C SER A 38 1.71 10.29 -2.15
N GLU A 39 2.44 10.42 -3.25
CA GLU A 39 3.81 10.95 -3.27
C GLU A 39 4.78 10.11 -2.42
N ASN A 40 4.73 8.79 -2.64
CA ASN A 40 5.66 7.79 -2.13
C ASN A 40 6.18 6.94 -3.30
N GLN A 41 6.71 5.75 -3.01
CA GLN A 41 7.27 4.79 -3.97
C GLN A 41 6.59 3.42 -3.82
N PHE A 42 5.30 3.39 -3.47
CA PHE A 42 4.56 2.13 -3.35
C PHE A 42 4.28 1.53 -4.72
N CYS A 43 4.46 0.22 -4.82
CA CYS A 43 4.34 -0.53 -6.05
C CYS A 43 3.02 -1.30 -6.16
N PRO A 44 2.43 -1.39 -7.36
CA PRO A 44 1.25 -2.21 -7.60
C PRO A 44 1.57 -3.72 -7.49
N PRO A 45 0.56 -4.57 -7.23
CA PRO A 45 -0.86 -4.24 -7.05
C PRO A 45 -1.15 -3.60 -5.69
N TYR A 46 -1.99 -2.57 -5.68
CA TYR A 46 -2.46 -1.94 -4.45
C TYR A 46 -3.65 -2.72 -3.86
N PRO A 47 -3.87 -2.70 -2.54
CA PRO A 47 -5.06 -3.27 -1.93
C PRO A 47 -6.35 -2.62 -2.44
N ASP A 48 -7.40 -3.42 -2.62
CA ASP A 48 -8.68 -2.95 -3.18
C ASP A 48 -9.32 -1.84 -2.36
N CYS A 49 -9.13 -1.83 -1.03
CA CYS A 49 -9.73 -0.83 -0.15
C CYS A 49 -9.17 0.59 -0.35
N ILE A 50 -8.06 0.77 -1.07
CA ILE A 50 -7.41 2.08 -1.24
C ILE A 50 -7.31 2.53 -2.70
N MET A 51 -7.93 1.79 -3.63
CA MET A 51 -7.80 2.04 -5.07
C MET A 51 -8.11 3.50 -5.44
N ASP A 52 -9.08 4.10 -4.78
CA ASP A 52 -9.52 5.48 -5.05
C ASP A 52 -8.61 6.54 -4.39
N ASN A 53 -7.75 6.15 -3.44
CA ASN A 53 -6.96 7.05 -2.59
C ASN A 53 -5.42 6.85 -2.63
N ILE A 54 -4.91 5.88 -3.39
CA ILE A 54 -3.46 5.65 -3.54
C ILE A 54 -2.75 6.79 -4.30
N ASP A 55 -3.47 7.43 -5.24
CA ASP A 55 -3.03 8.53 -6.12
C ASP A 55 -1.61 8.33 -6.67
N SER A 56 -0.87 9.40 -6.99
CA SER A 56 0.46 9.36 -7.60
C SER A 56 1.51 8.67 -6.72
N GLN A 57 2.29 7.75 -7.31
CA GLN A 57 3.42 7.05 -6.72
C GLN A 57 4.59 7.02 -7.70
N ASP A 58 5.82 7.20 -7.22
CA ASP A 58 7.03 6.93 -8.01
C ASP A 58 7.28 5.43 -8.12
N THR A 59 6.84 4.86 -9.24
CA THR A 59 6.92 3.43 -9.53
C THR A 59 8.17 3.05 -10.37
N SER A 60 9.10 3.99 -10.55
CA SER A 60 10.30 3.78 -11.39
C SER A 60 11.14 2.57 -10.96
N ASN A 61 11.16 2.28 -9.65
CA ASN A 61 11.90 1.15 -9.07
C ASN A 61 11.05 -0.12 -8.86
N CYS A 62 9.78 -0.16 -9.27
CA CYS A 62 8.95 -1.34 -9.03
C CYS A 62 9.42 -2.58 -9.79
N ALA A 63 10.04 -2.41 -10.96
CA ALA A 63 10.58 -3.51 -11.74
C ALA A 63 11.85 -4.12 -11.14
N SER A 64 12.55 -3.40 -10.25
CA SER A 64 13.77 -3.88 -9.58
C SER A 64 13.47 -4.54 -8.23
N ILE A 65 12.24 -4.42 -7.72
CA ILE A 65 11.80 -5.18 -6.55
C ILE A 65 11.71 -6.65 -6.97
N PRO A 66 12.40 -7.57 -6.27
CA PRO A 66 12.17 -8.99 -6.45
C PRO A 66 10.71 -9.26 -6.10
N GLN A 67 9.86 -9.44 -7.11
CA GLN A 67 8.49 -9.90 -6.93
C GLN A 67 8.57 -11.12 -6.02
N ARG A 68 7.93 -11.06 -4.84
CA ARG A 68 7.83 -12.26 -4.01
C ARG A 68 7.17 -13.30 -4.89
N SER A 69 7.96 -14.25 -5.38
CA SER A 69 7.44 -15.37 -6.16
C SER A 69 6.33 -15.96 -5.32
N SER A 70 5.14 -16.06 -5.91
CA SER A 70 3.95 -16.56 -5.25
C SER A 70 4.26 -17.83 -4.45
N ILE A 71 4.43 -17.74 -3.12
CA ILE A 71 4.65 -18.91 -2.26
C ILE A 71 3.30 -19.51 -1.81
N TYR A 72 2.25 -19.30 -2.61
CA TYR A 72 1.19 -20.29 -2.77
C TYR A 72 1.54 -21.37 -3.81
N GLY A 73 2.83 -21.59 -4.04
CA GLY A 73 3.37 -22.75 -4.76
C GLY A 73 4.60 -23.31 -4.06
N VAL A 74 4.40 -24.05 -2.98
CA VAL A 74 5.44 -24.94 -2.43
C VAL A 74 5.73 -26.02 -3.47
N ILE A 75 7.00 -26.18 -3.87
CA ILE A 75 7.70 -27.47 -3.87
C ILE A 75 9.17 -27.17 -3.62
N VAL A 76 9.64 -27.61 -2.45
CA VAL A 76 11.04 -27.91 -2.21
C VAL A 76 11.31 -29.24 -2.92
N ILE A 77 12.21 -29.25 -3.90
CA ILE A 77 12.96 -30.44 -4.30
C ILE A 77 14.44 -30.15 -4.21
#